data_AF-A0A842TU49-F1
#
_entry.id   AF-A0A842TU49-F1
#
_cell.length_a   1.000
_cell.length_b   1.000
_cell.length_c   1.000
_cell.angle_alpha   90.00
_cell.angle_beta   90.00
_cell.angle_gamma   90.00
#
_symmetry.space_group_name_H-M   'P 1'
#
loop_
_entity.id
_entity.type
_entity.pdbx_description
1 polymer ?
#
loop_
_entity_poly.entity_id
_entity_poly.type
_entity_poly.pdbx_seq_one_letter_code
_entity_poly.pdbx_strand_id
1 'polypeptide(L)' 'MSIKKLMGLDEYDHISDEDITRLIQEAIENDKNHIEIEDHEGNTIKIDISGRIPDNEVTPY' A
#
# COMPACT_ATOMS: atom_id res chain seq x y z
N MET A 1 9.89 -8.82 10.05
CA MET A 1 10.16 -8.09 8.79
C MET A 1 9.03 -7.07 8.69
N SER A 2 9.33 -5.77 8.76
CA SER A 2 8.29 -4.72 8.75
C SER A 2 7.77 -4.46 7.34
N ILE A 3 6.52 -4.01 7.22
CA ILE A 3 5.87 -3.73 5.94
C ILE A 3 6.55 -2.51 5.29
N LYS A 4 6.94 -1.51 6.09
CA LYS A 4 7.77 -0.39 5.63
C LYS A 4 8.99 -0.87 4.83
N LYS A 5 9.73 -1.82 5.39
CA LYS A 5 10.93 -2.38 4.75
C LYS A 5 10.65 -3.17 3.49
N LEU A 6 9.52 -3.87 3.45
CA LEU A 6 9.06 -4.57 2.24
C LEU A 6 8.71 -3.58 1.12
N MET A 7 8.23 -2.39 1.49
CA MET A 7 7.72 -1.36 0.58
C MET A 7 8.76 -0.28 0.24
N GLY A 8 9.97 -0.35 0.81
CA GLY A 8 10.99 0.69 0.64
C GLY A 8 10.66 2.00 1.36
N LEU A 9 9.86 1.93 2.43
CA LEU A 9 9.42 3.08 3.22
C LEU A 9 10.15 3.21 4.55
N ASP A 10 11.34 2.62 4.70
CA ASP A 10 12.13 2.72 5.94
C ASP A 10 12.49 4.16 6.30
N GLU A 11 12.50 5.09 5.33
CA GLU A 11 12.81 6.52 5.55
C GLU A 11 11.60 7.34 6.02
N TYR A 12 10.40 6.75 6.02
CA TYR A 12 9.16 7.41 6.41
C TYR A 12 8.73 7.00 7.82
N ASP A 13 9.43 7.55 8.82
CA ASP A 13 9.20 7.24 10.24
C ASP A 13 7.80 7.66 10.74
N HIS A 14 7.15 8.64 10.10
CA HIS A 14 5.81 9.10 10.50
C HIS A 14 4.66 8.19 10.12
N ILE A 15 4.84 7.30 9.15
CA ILE A 15 3.81 6.36 8.73
C ILE A 15 4.06 5.05 9.42
N SER A 16 3.12 4.55 10.20
CA SER A 16 3.28 3.26 10.90
C SER A 16 3.01 2.06 9.98
N ASP A 17 3.51 0.88 10.35
CA ASP A 17 3.14 -0.38 9.65
C ASP A 17 1.60 -0.58 9.66
N GLU A 18 0.91 -0.10 10.70
CA GLU A 18 -0.55 -0.13 10.82
C GLU A 18 -1.24 0.79 9.81
N ASP A 19 -0.74 2.01 9.61
CA ASP A 19 -1.28 2.95 8.61
C ASP A 19 -1.17 2.37 7.21
N ILE A 20 0.00 1.78 6.88
CA ILE A 20 0.23 1.13 5.59
C ILE A 20 -0.74 -0.04 5.41
N THR A 21 -0.94 -0.86 6.44
CA THR A 21 -1.87 -1.99 6.40
C THR A 21 -3.29 -1.53 6.11
N ARG A 22 -3.73 -0.43 6.76
CA ARG A 22 -5.05 0.14 6.55
C ARG A 22 -5.22 0.67 5.12
N LEU A 23 -4.21 1.36 4.58
CA LEU A 23 -4.22 1.85 3.20
C LEU A 23 -4.27 0.69 2.18
N ILE A 24 -3.52 -0.39 2.42
CA ILE A 24 -3.56 -1.58 1.57
C ILE A 24 -4.95 -2.22 1.62
N GLN A 25 -5.54 -2.37 2.80
CA GLN A 25 -6.90 -2.91 2.94
C GLN A 25 -7.91 -2.05 2.19
N GLU A 26 -7.88 -0.73 2.37
CA GLU A 26 -8.77 0.19 1.66
C GLU A 26 -8.57 0.10 0.15
N ALA A 27 -7.32 -0.01 -0.31
CA ALA A 27 -7.03 -0.19 -1.72
C ALA A 27 -7.62 -1.51 -2.27
N ILE A 28 -7.49 -2.62 -1.54
CA ILE A 28 -8.11 -3.90 -1.90
C ILE A 28 -9.64 -3.77 -1.96
N GLU A 29 -10.26 -3.16 -0.94
CA GLU A 29 -11.72 -2.97 -0.87
C GLU A 29 -12.27 -2.07 -1.98
N ASN A 30 -11.46 -1.13 -2.47
CA ASN A 30 -11.80 -0.20 -3.55
C ASN A 30 -11.30 -0.66 -4.93
N ASP A 31 -10.82 -1.89 -5.07
CA ASP A 31 -10.27 -2.42 -6.32
C ASP A 31 -9.13 -1.54 -6.90
N LYS A 32 -8.35 -0.91 -6.00
CA LYS A 32 -7.17 -0.12 -6.34
C LYS A 32 -5.93 -0.99 -6.29
N ASN A 33 -5.11 -0.84 -7.31
CA ASN A 33 -3.83 -1.52 -7.44
C ASN A 33 -2.63 -0.71 -6.89
N HIS A 34 -2.90 0.38 -6.19
CA HIS A 34 -1.88 1.25 -5.60
C HIS A 34 -2.40 1.91 -4.33
N ILE A 35 -1.47 2.30 -3.45
CA ILE A 35 -1.74 3.20 -2.33
C ILE A 35 -0.96 4.51 -2.52
N GLU A 36 -1.46 5.57 -1.90
CA GLU A 36 -0.85 6.88 -1.90
C GLU A 36 -0.53 7.25 -0.46
N ILE A 37 0.71 7.71 -0.23
CA ILE A 37 1.20 8.08 1.09
C ILE A 37 1.83 9.47 0.99
N GLU A 38 1.47 10.37 1.89
CA GLU A 38 2.05 11.72 1.95
C GLU A 38 3.30 11.71 2.85
N ASP A 39 4.41 12.24 2.36
CA ASP A 39 5.61 12.45 3.17
C ASP A 39 5.52 13.72 4.03
N HIS A 40 6.54 13.95 4.85
CA HIS A 40 6.64 15.15 5.70
C HIS A 40 6.75 16.47 4.93
N GLU A 41 7.16 16.41 3.66
CA GLU A 41 7.31 17.56 2.79
C GLU A 41 6.02 17.84 1.98
N GLY A 42 4.98 17.00 2.16
CA GLY A 42 3.71 17.09 1.44
C GLY A 42 3.75 16.45 0.05
N ASN A 43 4.79 15.67 -0.27
CA ASN A 43 4.84 14.94 -1.53
C ASN A 43 4.04 13.63 -1.39
N THR A 44 3.23 13.35 -2.41
CA THR A 44 2.50 12.09 -2.50
C THR A 44 3.36 11.02 -3.18
N ILE A 45 3.62 9.93 -2.46
CA ILE A 45 4.32 8.75 -2.93
C ILE A 45 3.28 7.71 -3.31
N LYS A 46 3.35 7.25 -4.56
CA LYS A 46 2.47 6.20 -5.07
C LYS A 46 3.19 4.86 -5.02
N ILE A 47 2.59 3.89 -4.33
CA ILE A 47 3.15 2.55 -4.17
C ILE A 47 2.25 1.57 -4.89
N ASP A 48 2.81 0.93 -5.91
CA ASP A 48 2.13 -0.10 -6.66
C ASP A 48 2.06 -1.39 -5.83
N ILE A 49 0.84 -1.90 -5.66
CA ILE A 49 0.55 -3.14 -4.95
C ILE A 49 -0.13 -4.18 -5.86
N SER A 50 -0.17 -3.94 -7.18
CA SER A 50 -0.74 -4.86 -8.18
C SER A 50 -0.09 -6.24 -8.17
N GLY A 51 1.23 -6.30 -7.99
CA GLY A 51 1.96 -7.57 -7.90
C GLY A 51 1.85 -8.27 -6.54
N ARG A 52 1.18 -7.66 -5.56
CA ARG A 52 1.08 -8.15 -4.17
C ARG A 52 -0.35 -8.49 -3.76
N ILE A 53 -1.32 -7.79 -4.31
CA ILE A 53 -2.71 -8.21 -4.30
C ILE A 53 -2.84 -9.18 -5.47
N PRO A 54 -2.99 -10.50 -5.26
CA PRO A 54 -3.43 -11.34 -6.36
C PRO A 54 -4.73 -10.72 -6.86
N ASP A 55 -4.77 -10.31 -8.13
CA ASP A 55 -6.03 -9.99 -8.80
C ASP A 55 -7.00 -11.06 -8.33
N ASN A 56 -8.04 -10.63 -7.63
CA ASN A 56 -9.14 -11.50 -7.29
C ASN A 56 -9.86 -11.70 -8.62
N GLU A 57 -9.22 -12.42 -9.55
CA GLU A 57 -9.85 -13.02 -10.70
C GLU A 57 -10.86 -13.99 -10.10
N VAL A 58 -12.02 -13.44 -9.77
CA VAL A 58 -13.24 -14.20 -9.56
C VAL A 58 -13.53 -14.78 -10.93
N THR A 59 -12.86 -15.88 -11.30
CA THR A 59 -13.22 -16.65 -12.47
C THR A 59 -14.65 -17.14 -12.23
N PRO A 60 -15.66 -16.65 -12.98
CA PRO A 60 -16.98 -17.24 -12.89
C PRO A 60 -16.93 -18.57 -13.65
N TYR A 61 -17.06 -19.69 -12.92
CA TYR A 61 -17.35 -21.00 -13.49
C TYR A 61 -18.86 -21.21 -13.57
#